data_AF-A0A8I3AAU4-F1
#
_entry.id   AF-A0A8I3AAU4-F1
#
_cell.length_a   1.000
_cell.length_b   1.000
_cell.length_c   1.000
_cell.angle_alpha   90.00
_cell.angle_beta   90.00
_cell.angle_gamma   90.00
#
_symmetry.space_group_name_H-M   'P 1'
#
loop_
_entity.id
_entity.type
_entity.pdbx_description
1 polymer ?
#
loop_
_entity_poly.entity_id
_entity_poly.type
_entity_poly.pdbx_seq_one_letter_code
_entity_poly.pdbx_strand_id
1 'polypeptide(L)'
;MLNATDLSHQWLLHYLFLEDINNDCQQFQNDWNHHPISARGHNQTPLDMQFFSALCHGTYVECHESHATTAFVLDDNVAVDQSRHIKHPAINVPASSTPFHFHDTLAIFTQALQEIRNEGIIPVGYGVAEEEWPDGTYPEVEVISVGRSREQYQVELPFAVWWPHAVLWAKGLDVMTRVCMIEDGGL
;
A
#
# COMPACT_ATOMS: atom_id res chain seq x y z
N MET A 1 0.02 -16.03 -11.91
CA MET A 1 1.07 -15.01 -11.68
C MET A 1 0.43 -13.64 -11.56
N LEU A 2 0.97 -12.73 -10.74
CA LEU A 2 0.40 -11.39 -10.51
C LEU A 2 0.24 -10.61 -11.82
N ASN A 3 -0.88 -9.90 -11.95
CA ASN A 3 -1.20 -9.06 -13.10
C ASN A 3 -1.73 -7.74 -12.55
N ALA A 4 -0.93 -6.67 -12.68
CA ALA A 4 -1.24 -5.37 -12.12
C ALA A 4 -2.44 -4.68 -12.79
N THR A 5 -2.88 -5.16 -13.96
CA THR A 5 -4.03 -4.58 -14.69
C THR A 5 -5.35 -5.29 -14.41
N ASP A 6 -5.29 -6.47 -13.77
CA ASP A 6 -6.49 -7.24 -13.42
C ASP A 6 -7.07 -6.74 -12.09
N LEU A 7 -8.35 -6.33 -12.12
CA LEU A 7 -9.06 -5.86 -10.94
C LEU A 7 -9.21 -6.94 -9.87
N SER A 8 -9.31 -8.21 -10.25
CA SER A 8 -9.41 -9.33 -9.29
C SER A 8 -8.11 -9.48 -8.51
N HIS A 9 -6.97 -9.32 -9.20
CA HIS A 9 -5.65 -9.36 -8.58
C HIS A 9 -5.43 -8.14 -7.68
N GLN A 10 -5.84 -6.94 -8.12
CA GLN A 10 -5.79 -5.74 -7.27
C GLN A 10 -6.66 -5.88 -6.02
N TRP A 11 -7.89 -6.40 -6.18
CA TRP A 11 -8.79 -6.68 -5.08
C TRP A 11 -8.16 -7.63 -4.07
N LEU A 12 -7.56 -8.73 -4.53
CA LEU A 12 -6.92 -9.71 -3.66
C LEU A 12 -5.71 -9.10 -2.91
N LEU A 13 -4.91 -8.26 -3.58
CA LEU A 13 -3.80 -7.55 -2.92
C LEU A 13 -4.32 -6.66 -1.80
N HIS A 14 -5.38 -5.89 -2.04
CA HIS A 14 -5.99 -5.06 -1.01
C HIS A 14 -6.58 -5.90 0.11
N TYR A 15 -7.28 -6.99 -0.22
CA TYR A 15 -7.87 -7.88 0.78
C TYR A 15 -6.82 -8.48 1.72
N LEU A 16 -5.66 -8.88 1.19
CA LEU A 16 -4.61 -9.54 1.97
C LEU A 16 -3.72 -8.56 2.74
N PHE A 17 -3.36 -7.43 2.15
CA PHE A 17 -2.22 -6.63 2.63
C PHE A 17 -2.58 -5.17 2.96
N LEU A 18 -3.79 -4.69 2.64
CA LEU A 18 -4.12 -3.28 2.86
C LEU A 18 -4.07 -2.89 4.34
N GLU A 19 -4.46 -3.79 5.24
CA GLU A 19 -4.35 -3.55 6.69
C GLU A 19 -2.89 -3.39 7.13
N ASP A 20 -2.03 -4.33 6.75
CA ASP A 20 -0.59 -4.30 7.07
C ASP A 20 0.09 -3.06 6.47
N ILE A 21 -0.20 -2.74 5.20
CA ILE A 21 0.31 -1.53 4.53
C ILE A 21 -0.16 -0.26 5.25
N ASN A 22 -1.42 -0.20 5.67
CA ASN A 22 -1.95 0.96 6.39
C ASN A 22 -1.30 1.12 7.77
N ASN A 23 -1.02 0.01 8.45
CA ASN A 23 -0.31 0.02 9.73
C ASN A 23 1.13 0.52 9.56
N ASP A 24 1.84 0.04 8.53
CA ASP A 24 3.18 0.50 8.20
C ASP A 24 3.19 1.99 7.82
N CYS A 25 2.20 2.46 7.06
CA CYS A 25 2.05 3.87 6.71
C CYS A 25 1.82 4.75 7.96
N GLN A 26 1.00 4.29 8.90
CA GLN A 26 0.77 5.01 10.17
C GLN A 26 2.04 5.05 11.01
N GLN A 27 2.77 3.94 11.09
CA GLN A 27 4.03 3.87 11.82
C GLN A 27 5.07 4.81 11.21
N PHE A 28 5.22 4.77 9.88
CA PHE A 28 6.10 5.69 9.16
C PHE A 28 5.71 7.15 9.39
N GLN A 29 4.41 7.48 9.32
CA GLN A 29 3.94 8.84 9.58
C GLN A 29 4.31 9.29 10.99
N ASN A 30 4.12 8.43 11.99
CA ASN A 30 4.50 8.73 13.38
C ASN A 30 6.01 8.98 13.49
N ASP A 31 6.83 8.08 12.95
CA ASP A 31 8.28 8.20 13.03
C ASP A 31 8.79 9.44 12.28
N TRP A 32 8.25 9.70 11.09
CA TRP A 32 8.60 10.86 10.28
C TRP A 32 8.21 12.17 10.96
N ASN A 33 7.03 12.24 11.59
CA ASN A 33 6.59 13.44 12.31
C ASN A 33 7.50 13.81 13.49
N HIS A 34 8.21 12.83 14.05
CA HIS A 34 9.19 13.01 15.12
C HIS A 34 10.65 13.01 14.61
N HIS A 35 10.87 12.86 13.30
CA HIS A 35 12.21 12.82 12.74
C HIS A 35 12.80 14.24 12.66
N PRO A 36 13.98 14.51 13.25
CA PRO A 36 14.59 15.82 13.20
C PRO A 36 15.08 16.12 11.78
N ILE A 37 14.52 17.15 11.15
CA ILE A 37 14.97 17.60 9.84
C ILE A 37 16.16 18.54 10.05
N SER A 38 17.32 18.12 9.54
CA SER A 38 18.55 18.88 9.66
C SER A 38 18.52 20.08 8.70
N ALA A 39 18.15 21.26 9.20
CA ALA A 39 18.34 22.54 8.50
C ALA A 39 19.47 23.34 9.16
N ARG A 40 20.11 24.28 8.43
CA ARG A 40 21.21 25.11 8.98
C ARG A 40 20.75 25.82 10.26
N GLY A 41 21.16 25.29 11.42
CA GLY A 41 20.96 25.87 12.75
C GLY A 41 19.72 25.42 13.53
N HIS A 42 18.84 24.58 12.96
CA HIS A 42 17.59 24.17 13.64
C HIS A 42 17.31 22.68 13.38
N ASN A 43 17.38 21.86 14.43
CA ASN A 43 16.99 20.45 14.43
C ASN A 43 15.54 20.35 14.92
N GLN A 44 14.59 20.78 14.09
CA GLN A 44 13.16 20.72 14.40
C GLN A 44 12.52 19.54 13.68
N THR A 45 11.62 18.85 14.36
CA THR A 45 10.80 17.81 13.75
C THR A 45 9.64 18.45 12.95
N PRO A 46 9.03 17.73 11.99
CA PRO A 46 7.79 18.20 11.35
C PRO A 46 6.71 18.63 12.35
N LEU A 47 6.57 17.88 13.45
CA LEU A 47 5.62 18.22 14.51
C LEU A 47 6.00 19.53 15.23
N ASP A 48 7.28 19.75 15.52
CA ASP A 48 7.75 21.01 16.10
C ASP A 48 7.44 22.18 15.15
N MET A 49 7.72 22.03 13.86
CA MET A 49 7.45 23.08 12.86
C MET A 49 5.96 23.40 12.77
N GLN A 50 5.09 22.38 12.80
CA GLN A 50 3.64 22.58 12.85
C GLN A 50 3.22 23.33 14.12
N PHE A 51 3.75 22.93 15.28
CA PHE A 51 3.45 23.57 16.56
C PHE A 51 3.90 25.04 16.60
N PHE A 52 5.13 25.34 16.17
CA PHE A 52 5.65 26.71 16.08
C PHE A 52 4.85 27.55 15.08
N SER A 53 4.45 26.97 13.94
CA SER A 53 3.58 27.65 12.98
C SER A 53 2.25 28.03 13.61
N ALA A 54 1.60 27.11 14.32
CA ALA A 54 0.33 27.35 15.00
C ALA A 54 0.45 28.43 16.09
N LEU A 55 1.56 28.47 16.82
CA LEU A 55 1.84 29.52 17.83
C LEU A 55 2.05 30.90 17.20
N CYS A 56 2.79 30.98 16.09
CA CYS A 56 3.15 32.25 15.47
C CYS A 56 2.05 32.81 14.56
N HIS A 57 1.29 31.93 13.89
CA HIS A 57 0.34 32.31 12.83
C HIS A 57 -1.11 31.93 13.14
N GLY A 58 -1.37 31.27 14.27
CA GLY A 58 -2.69 30.73 14.62
C GLY A 58 -3.00 29.43 13.88
N THR A 59 -4.10 28.79 14.26
CA THR A 59 -4.62 27.61 13.54
C THR A 59 -5.70 28.05 12.55
N TYR A 60 -5.67 27.50 11.34
CA TYR A 60 -6.80 27.63 10.42
C TYR A 60 -7.96 26.79 10.98
N VAL A 61 -8.94 27.46 11.58
CA VAL A 61 -10.24 26.83 11.83
C VAL A 61 -10.91 26.76 10.47
N GLU A 62 -11.20 25.55 9.97
CA GLU A 62 -12.08 25.38 8.81
C GLU A 62 -13.48 25.88 9.19
N CYS A 63 -13.68 27.20 9.05
CA CYS A 63 -14.94 27.85 9.31
C CYS A 63 -15.87 27.56 8.12
N HIS A 64 -16.58 26.43 8.19
CA HIS A 64 -17.78 26.22 7.40
C HIS A 64 -18.90 27.11 7.97
N GLU A 65 -18.79 28.44 7.84
CA GLU A 65 -19.95 29.32 7.76
C GLU A 65 -19.53 30.73 7.31
N SER A 66 -20.15 31.14 6.22
CA SER A 66 -20.08 32.45 5.59
C SER A 66 -20.30 33.57 6.61
N HIS A 67 -19.36 34.51 6.78
CA HIS A 67 -19.62 35.97 6.86
C HIS A 67 -18.28 36.74 6.82
N ALA A 68 -18.28 37.84 6.09
CA ALA A 68 -17.10 38.55 5.58
C ALA A 68 -16.37 39.46 6.61
N THR A 69 -15.08 39.68 6.31
CA THR A 69 -14.22 40.82 6.71
C THR A 69 -13.69 40.75 8.17
N THR A 70 -12.39 40.57 8.43
CA THR A 70 -11.27 41.43 8.03
C THR A 70 -9.95 40.66 8.17
N ALA A 71 -9.08 40.78 7.16
CA ALA A 71 -7.80 40.10 7.05
C ALA A 71 -6.74 40.57 8.05
N PHE A 72 -6.08 39.61 8.70
CA PHE A 72 -4.66 39.73 9.05
C PHE A 72 -3.89 38.80 8.10
N VAL A 73 -3.13 39.43 7.22
CA VAL A 73 -2.50 38.85 6.03
C VAL A 73 -1.17 38.21 6.41
N LEU A 74 -1.12 36.89 6.58
CA LEU A 74 0.05 35.99 6.44
C LEU A 74 -0.56 34.57 6.31
N ASP A 75 -0.73 33.95 5.14
CA ASP A 75 0.31 33.14 4.51
C ASP A 75 -0.21 32.47 3.21
N ASP A 76 -0.71 33.26 2.24
CA ASP A 76 -1.08 32.73 0.92
C ASP A 76 0.12 32.16 0.13
N ASN A 77 1.35 32.37 0.61
CA ASN A 77 2.57 31.96 -0.10
C ASN A 77 2.91 30.49 0.10
N VAL A 78 2.68 29.89 1.27
CA VAL A 78 3.03 28.48 1.52
C VAL A 78 2.13 27.52 0.75
N ALA A 79 0.81 27.77 0.70
CA ALA A 79 -0.11 26.96 -0.09
C ALA A 79 0.22 27.05 -1.60
N VAL A 80 0.56 28.24 -2.09
CA VAL A 80 1.00 28.44 -3.48
C VAL A 80 2.33 27.76 -3.77
N ASP A 81 3.28 27.74 -2.82
CA ASP A 81 4.59 27.10 -3.02
C ASP A 81 4.53 25.57 -2.96
N GLN A 82 3.69 24.99 -2.09
CA GLN A 82 3.47 23.54 -2.03
C GLN A 82 2.63 23.01 -3.20
N SER A 83 1.73 23.81 -3.75
CA SER A 83 0.89 23.42 -4.89
C SER A 83 1.70 23.06 -6.15
N ARG A 84 2.90 23.62 -6.31
CA ARG A 84 3.81 23.30 -7.42
C ARG A 84 4.46 21.92 -7.30
N HIS A 85 4.51 21.38 -6.09
CA HIS A 85 5.14 20.08 -5.79
C HIS A 85 4.14 18.92 -5.90
N ILE A 86 2.83 19.17 -5.81
CA ILE A 86 1.78 18.17 -6.02
C ILE A 86 1.42 18.14 -7.51
N LYS A 87 2.16 17.33 -8.28
CA LYS A 87 2.02 17.27 -9.75
C LYS A 87 1.13 16.14 -10.26
N HIS A 88 0.53 15.33 -9.39
CA HIS A 88 -0.36 14.28 -9.81
C HIS A 88 -1.82 14.64 -9.48
N PRO A 89 -2.76 14.44 -10.41
CA PRO A 89 -4.18 14.43 -10.05
C PRO A 89 -4.42 13.37 -8.96
N ALA A 90 -5.49 13.52 -8.19
CA ALA A 90 -5.91 12.47 -7.25
C ALA A 90 -6.03 11.14 -7.99
N ILE A 91 -5.34 10.11 -7.49
CA ILE A 91 -5.45 8.77 -8.05
C ILE A 91 -6.86 8.28 -7.74
N ASN A 92 -7.62 7.88 -8.77
CA ASN A 92 -8.90 7.24 -8.56
C ASN A 92 -8.67 5.97 -7.75
N VAL A 93 -9.16 5.95 -6.52
CA VAL A 93 -9.22 4.74 -5.71
C VAL A 93 -10.13 3.77 -6.47
N PRO A 94 -9.65 2.57 -6.84
CA PRO A 94 -10.48 1.60 -7.51
C PRO A 94 -11.76 1.36 -6.70
N ALA A 95 -12.90 1.32 -7.39
CA ALA A 95 -14.14 0.88 -6.76
C ALA A 95 -13.90 -0.53 -6.18
N SER A 96 -14.47 -0.81 -5.02
CA SER A 96 -14.36 -2.10 -4.31
C SER A 96 -15.13 -3.21 -5.05
N SER A 97 -14.80 -3.45 -6.31
CA SER A 97 -15.36 -4.53 -7.09
C SER A 97 -14.71 -5.81 -6.61
N THR A 98 -15.48 -6.61 -5.88
CA THR A 98 -15.11 -7.98 -5.55
C THR A 98 -15.09 -8.80 -6.84
N PRO A 99 -14.21 -9.80 -6.96
CA PRO A 99 -14.19 -10.72 -8.09
C PRO A 99 -15.36 -11.73 -8.03
N PHE A 100 -16.06 -11.81 -6.90
CA PHE A 100 -17.17 -12.72 -6.67
C PHE A 100 -18.50 -12.07 -7.04
N HIS A 101 -19.36 -12.83 -7.71
CA HIS A 101 -20.68 -12.36 -8.15
C HIS A 101 -21.78 -12.66 -7.12
N PHE A 102 -21.66 -13.76 -6.38
CA PHE A 102 -22.64 -14.13 -5.38
C PHE A 102 -22.22 -13.69 -3.97
N HIS A 103 -23.22 -13.32 -3.17
CA HIS A 103 -23.03 -12.79 -1.82
C HIS A 103 -22.37 -13.80 -0.87
N ASP A 104 -22.64 -15.09 -1.03
CA ASP A 104 -22.12 -16.14 -0.13
C ASP A 104 -20.69 -16.56 -0.48
N THR A 105 -20.25 -16.29 -1.70
CA THR A 105 -18.94 -16.70 -2.23
C THR A 105 -17.79 -16.01 -1.51
N LEU A 106 -17.95 -14.74 -1.16
CA LEU A 106 -16.94 -14.02 -0.38
C LEU A 106 -16.73 -14.68 0.99
N ALA A 107 -17.81 -15.18 1.63
CA ALA A 107 -17.72 -15.89 2.90
C ALA A 107 -17.02 -17.24 2.73
N ILE A 108 -17.33 -17.98 1.66
CA ILE A 108 -16.64 -19.24 1.31
C ILE A 108 -15.15 -19.00 1.08
N PHE A 109 -14.79 -18.00 0.27
CA PHE A 109 -13.41 -17.61 0.03
C PHE A 109 -12.69 -17.25 1.33
N THR A 110 -13.30 -16.39 2.15
CA THR A 110 -12.73 -15.93 3.42
C THR A 110 -12.48 -17.11 4.37
N GLN A 111 -13.46 -18.00 4.51
CA GLN A 111 -13.36 -19.18 5.34
C GLN A 111 -12.25 -20.13 4.85
N ALA A 112 -12.27 -20.48 3.56
CA ALA A 112 -11.28 -21.37 2.96
C ALA A 112 -9.85 -20.80 3.09
N LEU A 113 -9.69 -19.50 2.85
CA LEU A 113 -8.40 -18.82 2.99
C LEU A 113 -7.90 -18.84 4.44
N GLN A 114 -8.79 -18.65 5.42
CA GLN A 114 -8.43 -18.71 6.85
C GLN A 114 -7.97 -20.10 7.27
N GLU A 115 -8.61 -21.15 6.77
CA GLU A 115 -8.23 -22.54 7.05
C GLU A 115 -6.81 -22.82 6.52
N ILE A 116 -6.55 -22.53 5.25
CA ILE A 116 -5.25 -22.83 4.65
C ILE A 116 -4.13 -21.88 5.09
N ARG A 117 -4.44 -20.71 5.66
CA ARG A 117 -3.43 -19.70 6.01
C ARG A 117 -2.35 -20.27 6.92
N ASN A 118 -2.76 -21.02 7.93
CA ASN A 118 -1.85 -21.62 8.93
C ASN A 118 -1.42 -23.04 8.58
N GLU A 119 -1.95 -23.62 7.50
CA GLU A 119 -1.51 -24.91 7.01
C GLU A 119 -0.19 -24.79 6.25
N GLY A 120 0.67 -25.80 6.38
CA GLY A 120 1.94 -25.89 5.65
C GLY A 120 1.79 -26.21 4.15
N ILE A 121 0.61 -26.01 3.57
CA ILE A 121 0.34 -26.25 2.15
C ILE A 121 0.90 -25.10 1.33
N ILE A 122 1.78 -25.41 0.37
CA ILE A 122 2.35 -24.43 -0.55
C ILE A 122 1.76 -24.72 -1.95
N PRO A 123 0.98 -23.80 -2.53
CA PRO A 123 0.46 -23.96 -3.88
C PRO A 123 1.57 -24.03 -4.93
N VAL A 124 1.47 -24.98 -5.84
CA VAL A 124 2.35 -25.13 -7.01
C VAL A 124 1.77 -24.38 -8.21
N GLY A 125 2.61 -24.00 -9.18
CA GLY A 125 2.24 -23.21 -10.35
C GLY A 125 2.32 -21.69 -10.15
N TYR A 126 2.82 -21.23 -9.00
CA TYR A 126 2.83 -19.81 -8.61
C TYR A 126 4.23 -19.24 -8.40
N GLY A 127 5.29 -20.05 -8.53
CA GLY A 127 6.68 -19.63 -8.34
C GLY A 127 7.12 -19.51 -6.87
N VAL A 128 6.38 -20.14 -5.95
CA VAL A 128 6.62 -20.07 -4.50
C VAL A 128 7.06 -21.38 -3.89
N ALA A 129 6.86 -22.50 -4.60
CA ALA A 129 7.32 -23.81 -4.17
C ALA A 129 8.80 -24.00 -4.55
N GLU A 130 9.55 -24.67 -3.67
CA GLU A 130 11.00 -24.89 -3.84
C GLU A 130 11.34 -25.61 -5.14
N GLU A 131 10.46 -26.53 -5.57
CA GLU A 131 10.57 -27.27 -6.84
C GLU A 131 10.43 -26.40 -8.10
N GLU A 132 9.91 -25.18 -7.98
CA GLU A 132 9.76 -24.23 -9.08
C GLU A 132 10.98 -23.31 -9.24
N TRP A 133 11.91 -23.35 -8.29
CA TRP A 133 13.09 -22.46 -8.29
C TRP A 133 14.22 -23.07 -9.13
N PRO A 134 14.82 -22.30 -10.06
CA PRO A 134 15.84 -22.82 -10.98
C PRO A 134 17.02 -23.53 -10.31
N ASP A 135 17.44 -23.05 -9.15
CA ASP A 135 18.59 -23.56 -8.38
C ASP A 135 18.16 -24.22 -7.04
N GLY A 136 16.86 -24.43 -6.83
CA GLY A 136 16.30 -24.96 -5.57
C GLY A 136 16.37 -24.00 -4.38
N THR A 137 16.71 -22.72 -4.62
CA THR A 137 16.80 -21.70 -3.57
C THR A 137 15.97 -20.47 -3.91
N TYR A 138 15.41 -19.82 -2.89
CA TYR A 138 14.65 -18.59 -3.06
C TYR A 138 15.55 -17.44 -3.56
N PRO A 139 15.11 -16.64 -4.53
CA PRO A 139 15.88 -15.50 -5.02
C PRO A 139 15.84 -14.35 -4.00
N GLU A 140 16.93 -14.15 -3.25
CA GLU A 140 17.02 -13.08 -2.25
C GLU A 140 17.36 -11.69 -2.83
N VAL A 141 17.56 -11.57 -4.14
CA VAL A 141 17.85 -10.30 -4.80
C VAL A 141 17.11 -10.22 -6.13
N GLU A 142 16.49 -9.07 -6.39
CA GLU A 142 15.89 -8.75 -7.67
C GLU A 142 16.44 -7.42 -8.21
N VAL A 143 16.66 -7.36 -9.53
CA VAL A 143 17.17 -6.15 -10.21
C VAL A 143 16.01 -5.47 -10.91
N ILE A 144 15.62 -4.29 -10.42
CA ILE A 144 14.58 -3.48 -11.05
C ILE A 144 15.20 -2.28 -11.76
N SER A 145 14.62 -1.89 -12.91
CA SER A 145 15.03 -0.68 -13.62
C SER A 145 14.22 0.52 -13.13
N VAL A 146 14.88 1.52 -12.56
CA VAL A 146 14.22 2.72 -12.02
C VAL A 146 14.38 3.93 -12.94
N GLY A 147 13.31 4.72 -13.03
CA GLY A 147 13.28 6.01 -13.70
C GLY A 147 13.44 5.98 -15.22
N ARG A 148 13.53 7.16 -15.82
CA ARG A 148 13.67 7.32 -17.28
C ARG A 148 15.03 6.83 -17.81
N SER A 149 16.04 6.78 -16.94
CA SER A 149 17.40 6.33 -17.26
C SER A 149 17.55 4.80 -17.24
N ARG A 150 16.52 4.06 -16.79
CA ARG A 150 16.58 2.60 -16.55
C ARG A 150 17.80 2.19 -15.71
N GLU A 151 18.15 3.01 -14.73
CA GLU A 151 19.23 2.69 -13.81
C GLU A 151 18.84 1.41 -13.05
N GLN A 152 19.78 0.47 -12.92
CA GLN A 152 19.52 -0.81 -12.27
C GLN A 152 19.68 -0.65 -10.77
N TYR A 153 18.60 -0.94 -10.04
CA TYR A 153 18.59 -0.96 -8.59
C TYR A 153 18.39 -2.38 -8.11
N GLN A 154 19.24 -2.80 -7.16
CA GLN A 154 19.14 -4.10 -6.51
C GLN A 154 18.24 -3.99 -5.30
N VAL A 155 17.15 -4.74 -5.30
CA VAL A 155 16.23 -4.87 -4.19
C VAL A 155 16.56 -6.16 -3.47
N GLU A 156 16.86 -6.06 -2.17
CA GLU A 156 16.97 -7.22 -1.30
C GLU A 156 15.58 -7.78 -1.02
N LEU A 157 15.45 -9.09 -1.18
CA LEU A 157 14.25 -9.87 -0.90
C LEU A 157 14.54 -10.92 0.19
N PRO A 158 14.76 -10.52 1.46
CA PRO A 158 15.03 -11.49 2.51
C PRO A 158 13.93 -12.55 2.60
N PHE A 159 14.33 -13.82 2.58
CA PHE A 159 13.40 -14.96 2.61
C PHE A 159 12.38 -14.85 3.76
N ALA A 160 12.87 -14.55 4.97
CA ALA A 160 12.07 -14.46 6.18
C ALA A 160 10.95 -13.39 6.11
N VAL A 161 11.13 -12.37 5.26
CA VAL A 161 10.14 -11.30 5.07
C VAL A 161 9.28 -11.61 3.85
N TRP A 162 9.86 -11.81 2.68
CA TRP A 162 9.09 -11.84 1.43
C TRP A 162 8.43 -13.17 1.12
N TRP A 163 9.04 -14.30 1.50
CA TRP A 163 8.48 -15.60 1.20
C TRP A 163 7.12 -15.85 1.87
N PRO A 164 6.90 -15.52 3.17
CA PRO A 164 5.57 -15.64 3.78
C PRO A 164 4.48 -14.83 3.04
N HIS A 165 4.79 -13.61 2.59
CA HIS A 165 3.86 -12.79 1.82
C HIS A 165 3.57 -13.39 0.44
N ALA A 166 4.60 -13.90 -0.25
CA ALA A 166 4.46 -14.55 -1.55
C ALA A 166 3.59 -15.82 -1.44
N VAL A 167 3.79 -16.63 -0.41
CA VAL A 167 2.95 -17.82 -0.13
C VAL A 167 1.52 -17.41 0.18
N LEU A 168 1.30 -16.38 1.01
CA LEU A 168 -0.04 -15.90 1.31
C LEU A 168 -0.77 -15.41 0.06
N TRP A 169 -0.07 -14.67 -0.81
CA TRP A 169 -0.57 -14.27 -2.12
C TRP A 169 -0.96 -15.47 -2.99
N ALA A 170 -0.07 -16.47 -3.10
CA ALA A 170 -0.34 -17.67 -3.89
C ALA A 170 -1.55 -18.46 -3.36
N LYS A 171 -1.66 -18.62 -2.04
CA LYS A 171 -2.82 -19.24 -1.37
C LYS A 171 -4.12 -18.50 -1.69
N GLY A 172 -4.11 -17.18 -1.54
CA GLY A 172 -5.27 -16.34 -1.87
C GLY A 172 -5.68 -16.47 -3.34
N LEU A 173 -4.70 -16.47 -4.24
CA LEU A 173 -4.96 -16.56 -5.67
C LEU A 173 -5.51 -17.94 -6.07
N ASP A 174 -4.96 -19.03 -5.52
CA ASP A 174 -5.44 -20.39 -5.75
C ASP A 174 -6.90 -20.56 -5.28
N VAL A 175 -7.22 -20.13 -4.05
CA VAL A 175 -8.60 -20.21 -3.53
C VAL A 175 -9.55 -19.35 -4.36
N MET A 176 -9.18 -18.10 -4.63
CA MET A 176 -10.01 -17.20 -5.46
C MET A 176 -10.31 -17.81 -6.82
N THR A 177 -9.28 -18.36 -7.49
CA THR A 177 -9.44 -18.99 -8.81
C THR A 177 -10.41 -20.17 -8.75
N ARG A 178 -10.28 -21.07 -7.77
CA ARG A 178 -11.19 -22.23 -7.60
C ARG A 178 -12.61 -21.80 -7.31
N VAL A 179 -12.77 -20.80 -6.46
CA VAL A 179 -14.09 -20.30 -6.05
C VAL A 179 -14.80 -19.63 -7.24
N CYS A 180 -14.11 -18.79 -8.01
CA CYS A 180 -14.67 -18.21 -9.25
C CYS A 180 -15.02 -19.28 -10.29
N MET A 181 -14.20 -20.32 -10.47
CA MET A 181 -14.50 -21.43 -11.38
C MET A 181 -15.80 -22.16 -11.00
N ILE A 182 -16.05 -22.34 -9.69
CA ILE A 182 -17.29 -22.97 -9.20
C ILE A 182 -18.50 -22.07 -9.46
N GLU A 183 -18.38 -20.74 -9.29
CA GLU A 183 -19.45 -19.79 -9.60
C GLU A 183 -19.86 -19.84 -11.08
N ASP A 184 -18.88 -19.97 -11.98
CA ASP A 184 -19.09 -20.01 -13.43
C ASP A 184 -19.62 -21.37 -13.93
N GLY A 185 -19.85 -22.34 -13.02
CA GLY A 185 -20.37 -23.66 -13.36
C GLY A 185 -19.33 -24.61 -13.97
N GLY A 186 -18.04 -24.33 -13.79
CA GLY A 186 -16.95 -25.18 -14.23
C GLY A 186 -16.71 -26.36 -13.28
N LEU A 187 -16.96 -27.58 -13.75
CA LEU A 187 -16.43 -28.84 -13.20
C LEU A 187 -15.80 -29.66 -14.33
#